data_AF-A0A1E3NXQ9-F1
#
_entry.id   AF-A0A1E3NXQ9-F1
#
_cell.length_a   1.000
_cell.length_b   1.000
_cell.length_c   1.000
_cell.angle_alpha   90.00
_cell.angle_beta   90.00
_cell.angle_gamma   90.00
#
_symmetry.space_group_name_H-M   'P 1'
#
loop_
_entity.id
_entity.type
_entity.pdbx_description
1 polymer ?
#
loop_
_entity_poly.entity_id
_entity_poly.type
_entity_poly.pdbx_seq_one_letter_code
_entity_poly.pdbx_strand_id
1 'polypeptide(L)'
;MLRSIISKSSTIQTVSRPIQFVRGKRTKRTSSVSPATQRIITQLSVFSARKKVPRVLKLCAEDLVRHDTITKAWAVYQKDKRTKLQDNLAKQYNAMNNAMEDLKQSNRELYELANAKQIGKRFPLDARIPTQYPPNKIWYYDFTPKEPKQDKK
;
A
#
# COMPACT_ATOMS: atom_id res chain seq x y z
N MET A 1 -15.14 37.86 -96.27
CA MET A 1 -14.20 36.83 -95.79
C MET A 1 -13.52 37.36 -94.54
N LEU A 2 -13.53 36.62 -93.44
CA LEU A 2 -12.45 36.52 -92.42
C LEU A 2 -13.01 35.69 -91.25
N ARG A 3 -12.48 34.47 -91.12
CA ARG A 3 -12.70 33.56 -89.99
C ARG A 3 -11.84 34.06 -88.82
N SER A 4 -12.35 34.02 -87.59
CA SER A 4 -11.52 34.05 -86.39
C SER A 4 -11.97 33.00 -85.38
N ILE A 5 -10.96 32.46 -84.70
CA ILE A 5 -10.90 31.15 -84.07
C ILE A 5 -11.49 31.21 -82.65
N ILE A 6 -12.39 30.27 -82.33
CA ILE A 6 -12.89 30.08 -80.97
C ILE A 6 -11.79 29.39 -80.16
N SER A 7 -11.14 30.14 -79.27
CA SER A 7 -10.19 29.61 -78.28
C SER A 7 -10.98 28.95 -77.14
N LYS A 8 -10.70 27.67 -76.88
CA LYS A 8 -11.26 26.92 -75.74
C LYS A 8 -10.60 27.41 -74.46
N SER A 9 -11.38 27.98 -73.54
CA SER A 9 -10.90 28.27 -72.18
C SER A 9 -10.66 26.96 -71.42
N SER A 10 -9.41 26.69 -71.04
CA SER A 10 -9.06 25.61 -70.14
C SER A 10 -9.40 26.00 -68.70
N THR A 11 -10.41 25.36 -68.11
CA THR A 11 -10.70 25.46 -66.69
C THR A 11 -9.57 24.80 -65.90
N ILE A 12 -8.76 25.59 -65.20
CA ILE A 12 -7.77 25.08 -64.24
C ILE A 12 -8.55 24.51 -63.05
N GLN A 13 -8.62 23.19 -62.95
CA GLN A 13 -9.16 22.53 -61.77
C GLN A 13 -8.16 22.68 -60.62
N THR A 14 -8.46 23.56 -59.68
CA THR A 14 -7.74 23.61 -58.40
C THR A 14 -8.11 22.38 -57.58
N VAL A 15 -7.28 21.34 -57.64
CA VAL A 15 -7.38 20.19 -56.73
C VAL A 15 -7.14 20.67 -55.29
N SER A 16 -8.21 20.79 -54.52
CA SER A 16 -8.14 21.04 -53.08
C SER A 16 -7.50 19.82 -52.40
N ARG A 17 -6.22 19.90 -52.07
CA ARG A 17 -5.59 18.91 -51.20
C ARG A 17 -6.27 18.96 -49.82
N PRO A 18 -6.69 17.83 -49.22
CA PRO A 18 -7.22 17.87 -47.87
C PRO A 18 -6.12 18.36 -46.93
N ILE A 19 -6.41 19.44 -46.20
CA ILE A 19 -5.55 19.93 -45.13
C ILE A 19 -5.53 18.82 -44.07
N GLN A 20 -4.46 18.02 -44.07
CA GLN A 20 -4.22 17.09 -42.98
C GLN A 20 -3.93 17.91 -41.75
N PHE A 21 -4.94 18.04 -40.88
CA PHE A 21 -4.73 18.49 -39.50
C PHE A 21 -3.92 17.42 -38.78
N VAL A 22 -2.60 17.42 -38.98
CA VAL A 22 -1.69 16.77 -38.05
C VAL A 22 -1.89 17.50 -36.74
N ARG A 23 -2.46 16.81 -35.76
CA ARG A 23 -2.67 17.30 -34.40
C ARG A 23 -1.33 17.80 -33.88
N GLY A 24 -1.09 19.11 -34.02
CA GLY A 24 0.12 19.74 -33.51
C GLY A 24 0.23 19.39 -32.05
N LYS A 25 1.29 18.65 -31.70
CA LYS A 25 1.66 18.44 -30.31
C LYS A 25 1.75 19.83 -29.72
N ARG A 26 0.84 20.17 -28.79
CA ARG A 26 0.77 21.48 -28.14
C ARG A 26 2.12 21.74 -27.49
N THR A 27 3.05 22.35 -28.22
CA THR A 27 4.31 22.86 -27.70
C THR A 27 3.90 24.05 -26.85
N LYS A 28 3.65 23.78 -25.56
CA LYS A 28 3.53 24.84 -24.58
C LYS A 28 4.77 25.69 -24.74
N ARG A 29 4.53 27.00 -24.92
CA ARG A 29 5.50 28.11 -24.90
C ARG A 29 6.77 27.70 -24.16
N THR A 30 7.91 27.74 -24.85
CA THR A 30 9.28 27.74 -24.31
C THR A 30 9.33 27.60 -22.78
N SER A 31 9.30 26.38 -22.28
CA SER A 31 9.58 26.15 -20.87
C SER A 31 11.02 26.57 -20.63
N SER A 32 11.24 27.62 -19.86
CA SER A 32 12.55 28.20 -19.55
C SER A 32 13.53 27.25 -18.83
N VAL A 33 13.15 25.98 -18.67
CA VAL A 33 13.78 25.01 -17.77
C VAL A 33 13.96 23.70 -18.51
N SER A 34 15.10 23.03 -18.29
CA SER A 34 15.40 21.74 -18.93
C SER A 34 14.32 20.68 -18.64
N PRO A 35 14.06 19.73 -19.56
CA PRO A 35 13.09 18.65 -19.32
C PRO A 35 13.42 17.79 -18.08
N ALA A 36 14.69 17.60 -17.76
CA ALA A 36 15.11 16.88 -16.55
C ALA A 36 14.74 17.65 -15.28
N THR A 37 15.00 18.95 -15.26
CA THR A 37 14.61 19.83 -14.16
C THR A 37 13.09 19.93 -14.05
N GLN A 38 12.34 19.91 -15.16
CA GLN A 38 10.87 19.82 -15.12
C GLN A 38 10.38 18.54 -14.46
N ARG A 39 11.01 17.39 -14.70
CA ARG A 39 10.65 16.13 -14.01
C ARG A 39 10.85 16.25 -12.51
N ILE A 40 11.97 16.83 -12.07
CA ILE A 40 12.23 17.10 -10.66
C ILE A 40 11.18 18.06 -10.09
N ILE A 41 10.88 19.16 -10.78
CA ILE A 41 9.82 20.10 -10.39
C ILE A 41 8.47 19.39 -10.30
N THR A 42 8.16 18.45 -11.20
CA THR A 42 6.92 17.67 -11.10
C THR A 42 6.92 16.70 -9.94
N GLN A 43 8.04 16.03 -9.63
CA GLN A 43 8.16 15.16 -8.46
C GLN A 43 8.02 15.97 -7.17
N LEU A 44 8.73 17.10 -7.06
CA LEU A 44 8.59 18.04 -5.95
C LEU A 44 7.17 18.59 -5.85
N SER A 45 6.58 18.92 -7.00
CA SER A 45 5.19 19.34 -7.07
C SER A 45 4.29 18.25 -6.52
N VAL A 46 4.48 16.96 -6.87
CA VAL A 46 3.71 15.80 -6.37
C VAL A 46 3.75 15.70 -4.85
N PHE A 47 4.92 15.87 -4.22
CA PHE A 47 5.04 15.89 -2.76
C PHE A 47 4.49 17.17 -2.12
N SER A 48 4.49 18.29 -2.85
CA SER A 48 3.99 19.55 -2.33
C SER A 48 2.47 19.53 -2.09
N ALA A 49 2.04 20.07 -0.95
CA ALA A 49 0.65 20.32 -0.59
C ALA A 49 -0.01 21.43 -1.44
N ARG A 50 0.78 22.21 -2.19
CA ARG A 50 0.30 23.37 -2.95
C ARG A 50 -0.78 22.95 -3.97
N LYS A 51 -1.97 23.55 -3.83
CA LYS A 51 -3.17 23.29 -4.67
C LYS A 51 -3.69 21.84 -4.66
N LYS A 52 -3.23 21.00 -3.71
CA LYS A 52 -3.72 19.61 -3.57
C LYS A 52 -4.50 19.35 -2.28
N VAL A 53 -4.31 20.19 -1.27
CA VAL A 53 -5.09 20.08 -0.03
C VAL A 53 -6.49 20.66 -0.28
N PRO A 54 -7.57 19.92 0.05
CA PRO A 54 -8.92 20.46 -0.02
C PRO A 54 -9.12 21.57 1.02
N ARG A 55 -10.22 22.31 0.92
CA ARG A 55 -10.60 23.23 2.00
C ARG A 55 -10.91 22.42 3.25
N VAL A 56 -10.60 23.00 4.42
CA VAL A 56 -10.89 22.38 5.72
C VAL A 56 -12.40 22.10 5.82
N LEU A 57 -12.74 20.92 6.30
CA LEU A 57 -14.13 20.52 6.52
C LEU A 57 -14.75 21.38 7.61
N LYS A 58 -15.87 22.03 7.28
CA LYS A 58 -16.67 22.80 8.24
C LYS A 58 -17.87 21.95 8.65
N LEU A 59 -18.00 21.70 9.94
CA LEU A 59 -19.12 20.95 10.53
C LEU A 59 -20.06 21.93 11.23
N CYS A 60 -21.36 21.60 11.27
CA CYS A 60 -22.27 22.29 12.18
C CYS A 60 -21.99 21.85 13.63
N ALA A 61 -22.53 22.59 14.61
CA ALA A 61 -22.30 22.27 16.02
C ALA A 61 -22.78 20.85 16.39
N GLU A 62 -23.93 20.42 15.86
CA GLU A 62 -24.47 19.07 16.10
C GLU A 62 -23.60 17.97 15.49
N ASP A 63 -23.14 18.17 14.24
CA ASP A 63 -22.25 17.23 13.57
C ASP A 63 -20.91 17.11 14.30
N LEU A 64 -20.40 18.22 14.85
CA LEU A 64 -19.18 18.22 15.64
C LEU A 64 -19.36 17.40 16.93
N VAL A 65 -20.48 17.56 17.63
CA VAL A 65 -20.81 16.74 18.81
C VAL A 65 -20.95 15.26 18.42
N ARG A 66 -21.59 14.95 17.29
CA ARG A 66 -21.68 13.57 16.76
C ARG A 66 -20.30 13.00 16.41
N HIS A 67 -19.41 13.78 15.82
CA HIS A 67 -18.02 13.37 15.56
C HIS A 67 -17.25 13.06 16.85
N ASP A 68 -17.34 13.95 17.85
CA ASP A 68 -16.64 13.80 19.12
C ASP A 68 -17.13 12.57 19.89
N THR A 69 -18.44 12.33 19.89
CA THR A 69 -19.05 11.17 20.55
C THR A 69 -18.61 9.86 19.90
N ILE A 70 -18.61 9.76 18.56
CA ILE A 70 -18.09 8.59 17.83
C ILE A 70 -16.61 8.36 18.15
N THR A 71 -15.81 9.42 18.14
CA THR A 71 -14.37 9.35 18.40
C THR A 71 -14.09 8.89 19.83
N LYS A 72 -14.82 9.43 20.81
CA LYS A 72 -14.73 9.00 22.22
C LYS A 72 -15.17 7.55 22.39
N ALA A 73 -16.28 7.15 21.79
CA ALA A 73 -16.76 5.77 21.84
C ALA A 73 -15.73 4.79 21.24
N TRP A 74 -15.11 5.15 20.12
CA TRP A 74 -14.02 4.36 19.53
C TRP A 74 -12.80 4.26 20.45
N ALA A 75 -12.41 5.37 21.09
CA ALA A 75 -11.29 5.38 22.03
C ALA A 75 -11.54 4.47 23.25
N VAL A 76 -12.76 4.48 23.79
CA VAL A 76 -13.18 3.57 24.87
C VAL A 76 -13.13 2.12 24.40
N TYR A 77 -13.71 1.82 23.24
CA TYR A 77 -13.68 0.47 22.68
C TYR A 77 -12.26 -0.07 22.47
N GLN A 78 -11.33 0.76 21.98
CA GLN A 78 -9.93 0.38 21.80
C GLN A 78 -9.18 0.23 23.13
N LYS A 79 -9.56 1.00 24.17
CA LYS A 79 -9.07 0.78 25.54
C LYS A 79 -9.51 -0.60 26.03
N ASP A 80 -10.78 -0.95 25.90
CA ASP A 80 -11.31 -2.24 26.36
C ASP A 80 -10.65 -3.42 25.66
N LYS A 81 -10.39 -3.30 24.34
CA LYS A 81 -9.63 -4.31 23.59
C LYS A 81 -8.21 -4.50 24.11
N ARG A 82 -7.50 -3.40 24.42
CA ARG A 82 -6.15 -3.47 24.99
C ARG A 82 -6.16 -4.10 26.38
N THR A 83 -7.10 -3.71 27.24
CA THR A 83 -7.26 -4.28 28.57
C THR A 83 -7.52 -5.78 28.50
N LYS A 84 -8.46 -6.24 27.65
CA LYS A 84 -8.72 -7.68 27.45
C LYS A 84 -7.48 -8.44 26.97
N LEU A 85 -6.71 -7.86 26.05
CA LEU A 85 -5.47 -8.47 25.58
C LEU A 85 -4.44 -8.56 26.71
N GLN A 86 -4.26 -7.50 27.49
CA GLN A 86 -3.34 -7.47 28.63
C GLN A 86 -3.74 -8.48 29.71
N ASP A 87 -5.02 -8.57 30.04
CA ASP A 87 -5.54 -9.55 31.00
C ASP A 87 -5.25 -10.99 30.54
N ASN A 88 -5.43 -11.26 29.24
CA ASN A 88 -5.12 -12.57 28.67
C ASN A 88 -3.63 -12.88 28.72
N LEU A 89 -2.77 -11.90 28.39
CA LEU A 89 -1.31 -12.07 28.52
C LEU A 89 -0.88 -12.30 29.97
N ALA A 90 -1.48 -11.58 30.92
CA ALA A 90 -1.21 -11.77 32.35
C ALA A 90 -1.62 -13.16 32.81
N LYS A 91 -2.79 -13.66 32.38
CA LYS A 91 -3.24 -15.03 32.67
C LYS A 91 -2.28 -16.08 32.09
N GLN A 92 -1.87 -15.91 30.82
CA GLN A 92 -0.90 -16.81 30.18
C GLN A 92 0.43 -16.82 30.95
N TYR A 93 0.93 -15.65 31.33
CA TYR A 93 2.15 -15.53 32.12
C TYR A 93 2.04 -16.24 33.47
N ASN A 94 0.97 -15.98 34.23
CA ASN A 94 0.75 -16.61 35.53
C ASN A 94 0.63 -18.13 35.40
N ALA A 95 -0.06 -18.62 34.38
CA ALA A 95 -0.18 -20.05 34.11
C ALA A 95 1.19 -20.68 33.78
N MET A 96 2.00 -20.04 32.93
CA MET A 96 3.36 -20.48 32.62
C MET A 96 4.25 -20.48 33.87
N ASN A 97 4.15 -19.46 34.70
CA ASN A 97 4.96 -19.34 35.92
C ASN A 97 4.63 -20.45 36.93
N ASN A 98 3.33 -20.69 37.17
CA ASN A 98 2.89 -21.77 38.06
C ASN A 98 3.37 -23.14 37.55
N ALA A 99 3.22 -23.41 36.25
CA ALA A 99 3.70 -24.65 35.65
C ALA A 99 5.22 -24.83 35.78
N MET A 100 6.00 -23.74 35.68
CA MET A 100 7.46 -23.80 35.86
C MET A 100 7.86 -24.03 37.33
N GLU A 101 7.15 -23.46 38.30
CA GLU A 101 7.38 -23.75 39.72
C GLU A 101 7.03 -25.21 40.06
N ASP A 102 5.93 -25.75 39.50
CA ASP A 102 5.57 -27.17 39.65
C ASP A 102 6.64 -28.09 39.02
N LEU A 103 7.16 -27.72 37.85
CA LEU A 103 8.23 -28.46 37.18
C LEU A 103 9.53 -28.45 38.01
N LYS A 104 9.86 -27.30 38.61
CA LYS A 104 11.04 -27.14 39.47
C LYS A 104 10.98 -28.01 40.73
N GLN A 105 9.78 -28.17 41.29
CA GLN A 105 9.55 -29.03 42.46
C GLN A 105 9.61 -30.53 42.11
N SER A 106 9.10 -30.90 40.92
CA SER A 106 9.04 -32.30 40.48
C SER A 106 10.34 -32.82 39.87
N ASN A 107 10.93 -32.11 38.91
CA ASN A 107 12.17 -32.52 38.24
C ASN A 107 13.06 -31.31 37.85
N ARG A 108 14.20 -31.20 38.52
CA ARG A 108 15.19 -30.13 38.30
C ARG A 108 15.78 -30.14 36.89
N GLU A 109 16.11 -31.30 36.33
CA GLU A 109 16.79 -31.39 35.02
C GLU A 109 15.89 -30.85 33.89
N LEU A 110 14.60 -31.21 33.92
CA LEU A 110 13.63 -30.72 32.94
C LEU A 110 13.40 -29.21 33.07
N TYR A 111 13.39 -28.68 34.31
CA TYR A 111 13.28 -27.25 34.56
C TYR A 111 14.46 -26.47 33.95
N GLU A 112 15.69 -26.97 34.12
CA GLU A 112 16.90 -26.35 33.57
C GLU A 112 16.89 -26.35 32.03
N LEU A 113 16.48 -27.46 31.41
CA LEU A 113 16.34 -27.55 29.95
C LEU A 113 15.26 -26.61 29.41
N ALA A 114 14.10 -26.51 30.09
CA ALA A 114 13.00 -25.65 29.68
C ALA A 114 13.35 -24.16 29.81
N ASN A 115 14.13 -23.77 30.82
CA ASN A 115 14.56 -22.39 31.06
C ASN A 115 15.79 -21.97 30.21
N ALA A 116 16.31 -22.86 29.37
CA ALA A 116 17.42 -22.54 28.48
C ALA A 116 17.06 -21.42 27.49
N LYS A 117 17.95 -20.44 27.34
CA LYS A 117 17.74 -19.29 26.46
C LYS A 117 17.68 -19.74 25.00
N GLN A 118 16.55 -19.46 24.33
CA GLN A 118 16.35 -19.79 22.91
C GLN A 118 16.93 -18.69 22.00
N ILE A 119 18.26 -18.53 22.02
CA ILE A 119 18.96 -17.53 21.22
C ILE A 119 18.84 -17.89 19.72
N GLY A 120 18.39 -16.95 18.90
CA GLY A 120 18.26 -17.14 17.46
C GLY A 120 17.01 -17.89 16.99
N LYS A 121 16.09 -18.23 17.89
CA LYS A 121 14.79 -18.78 17.51
C LYS A 121 13.98 -17.74 16.74
N ARG A 122 13.47 -18.14 15.57
CA ARG A 122 12.66 -17.32 14.68
C ARG A 122 11.29 -17.96 14.49
N PHE A 123 10.29 -17.14 14.15
CA PHE A 123 9.03 -17.68 13.66
C PHE A 123 9.26 -18.39 12.31
N PRO A 124 8.60 -19.53 12.07
CA PRO A 124 8.70 -20.23 10.79
C PRO A 124 8.06 -19.37 9.68
N LEU A 125 8.59 -19.47 8.47
CA LEU A 125 8.07 -18.73 7.31
C LEU A 125 6.65 -19.14 6.91
N ASP A 126 6.24 -20.36 7.29
CA ASP A 126 4.91 -20.89 7.00
C ASP A 126 3.82 -20.27 7.90
N ALA A 127 4.19 -19.67 9.03
CA ALA A 127 3.28 -18.91 9.88
C ALA A 127 3.00 -17.52 9.25
N ARG A 128 2.17 -17.52 8.21
CA ARG A 128 1.83 -16.33 7.42
C ARG A 128 0.88 -15.39 8.18
N ILE A 129 0.92 -14.12 7.80
CA ILE A 129 -0.03 -13.10 8.27
C ILE A 129 -1.41 -13.38 7.65
N PRO A 130 -2.51 -13.35 8.44
CA PRO A 130 -3.85 -13.54 7.91
C PRO A 130 -4.21 -12.55 6.80
N THR A 131 -4.81 -13.05 5.71
CA THR A 131 -5.31 -12.25 4.58
C THR A 131 -6.82 -12.02 4.69
N GLN A 132 -7.34 -11.02 3.97
CA GLN A 132 -8.78 -10.70 3.97
C GLN A 132 -9.64 -11.82 3.34
N TYR A 133 -9.12 -12.48 2.30
CA TYR A 133 -9.76 -13.62 1.64
C TYR A 133 -8.83 -14.83 1.69
N PRO A 134 -9.38 -16.05 1.78
CA PRO A 134 -8.56 -17.25 1.77
C PRO A 134 -7.92 -17.48 0.39
N PRO A 135 -6.75 -18.14 0.34
CA PRO A 135 -6.16 -18.61 -0.92
C PRO A 135 -6.96 -19.79 -1.52
N ASN A 136 -6.75 -20.09 -2.80
CA ASN A 136 -7.40 -21.21 -3.49
C ASN A 136 -7.19 -22.57 -2.78
N LYS A 137 -6.00 -22.77 -2.18
CA LYS A 137 -5.71 -23.90 -1.30
C LYS A 137 -5.54 -23.36 0.12
N ILE A 138 -6.53 -23.59 0.97
CA ILE A 138 -6.58 -23.05 2.33
C ILE A 138 -5.50 -23.67 3.22
N TRP A 139 -5.29 -24.97 3.06
CA TRP A 139 -4.36 -25.74 3.87
C TRP A 139 -3.59 -26.75 3.01
N TYR A 140 -2.33 -26.98 3.35
CA TYR A 140 -1.47 -27.96 2.69
C TYR A 140 -1.30 -29.16 3.63
N TYR A 141 -1.80 -30.33 3.21
CA TYR A 141 -1.71 -31.57 4.00
C TYR A 141 -0.41 -32.34 3.73
N ASP A 142 0.22 -32.07 2.59
CA ASP A 142 1.41 -32.73 2.04
C ASP A 142 2.72 -32.01 2.44
N PHE A 143 2.80 -31.51 3.68
CA PHE A 143 3.98 -30.80 4.17
C PHE A 143 5.16 -31.74 4.38
N THR A 144 6.29 -31.42 3.73
CA THR A 144 7.57 -32.09 3.95
C THR A 144 8.57 -31.07 4.52
N PRO A 145 9.14 -31.31 5.72
CA PRO A 145 10.13 -30.42 6.30
C PRO A 145 11.35 -30.30 5.38
N LYS A 146 11.83 -29.07 5.16
CA LYS A 146 13.08 -28.87 4.42
C LYS A 146 14.25 -29.28 5.30
N GLU A 147 15.08 -30.20 4.81
CA GLU A 147 16.29 -30.65 5.51
C GLU A 147 17.17 -29.44 5.92
N PRO A 148 17.69 -29.41 7.16
CA PRO A 148 18.58 -28.35 7.59
C PRO A 148 19.81 -28.32 6.68
N LYS A 149 20.11 -27.15 6.10
CA LYS A 149 21.36 -26.96 5.35
C LYS A 149 22.52 -27.19 6.31
N GLN A 150 23.36 -28.18 6.03
CA GLN A 150 24.62 -28.37 6.75
C GLN A 150 25.50 -27.16 6.46
N ASP A 151 25.72 -26.33 7.48
CA ASP A 151 26.68 -25.24 7.41
C ASP A 151 28.08 -25.87 7.28
N LYS A 152 28.65 -25.80 6.07
CA LYS A 152 30.03 -26.24 5.84
C LYS A 152 30.95 -25.35 6.69
N LYS A 153 31.67 -25.98 7.62
CA LYS A 153 32.71 -25.37 8.45
C LYS A 153 33.78 -24.70 7.59
#